data_AF-A0AAV6YY01-F1
#
_entry.id   AF-A0AAV6YY01-F1
#
_cell.length_a   1.000
_cell.length_b   1.000
_cell.length_c   1.000
_cell.angle_alpha   90.00
_cell.angle_beta   90.00
_cell.angle_gamma   90.00
#
_symmetry.space_group_name_H-M   'P 1'
#
loop_
_entity.id
_entity.type
_entity.pdbx_description
1 polymer ?
#
loop_
_entity_poly.entity_id
_entity_poly.type
_entity_poly.pdbx_seq_one_letter_code
_entity_poly.pdbx_strand_id
1 'polypeptide(L)'
;YAKFQFNNGEHGFDNNVMDMQTIFRAVGPSFKKGLIVEPFESVHVYALMCELLGITPETHDGDLQIMRDMLLIQDQENEDEKEEEDDTDKVKDVIFQATIGLTAVVGVLFIIFVITVIVIAVKRRRKTGVKM
;
A
#
# COMPACT_ATOMS: atom_id res chain seq x y z
N TYR A 1 -2.71 -17.06 -61.77
CA TYR A 1 -3.79 -17.65 -60.97
C TYR A 1 -3.52 -17.38 -59.51
N ALA A 2 -4.31 -16.52 -58.86
CA ALA A 2 -4.20 -16.30 -57.43
C ALA A 2 -4.89 -17.47 -56.70
N LYS A 3 -4.17 -18.10 -55.78
CA LYS A 3 -4.68 -19.21 -54.97
C LYS A 3 -5.52 -18.56 -53.85
N PHE A 4 -6.85 -18.54 -54.01
CA PHE A 4 -7.75 -18.16 -52.91
C PHE A 4 -7.62 -19.22 -51.83
N GLN A 5 -6.98 -18.86 -50.72
CA GLN A 5 -6.80 -19.75 -49.59
C GLN A 5 -8.04 -19.65 -48.72
N PHE A 6 -8.95 -20.62 -48.87
CA PHE A 6 -10.08 -20.79 -47.97
C PHE A 6 -9.56 -21.38 -46.67
N ASN A 7 -9.47 -20.57 -45.61
CA ASN A 7 -9.07 -21.04 -44.30
C ASN A 7 -10.33 -21.38 -43.48
N ASN A 8 -10.32 -22.52 -42.80
CA ASN A 8 -11.44 -22.97 -41.96
C ASN A 8 -11.42 -22.34 -40.56
N GLY A 9 -10.32 -21.66 -40.21
CA GLY A 9 -10.21 -20.87 -38.99
C GLY A 9 -9.57 -19.53 -39.31
N GLU A 10 -10.15 -18.47 -38.78
CA GLU A 10 -9.66 -17.11 -38.95
C GLU A 10 -9.76 -16.36 -37.61
N HIS A 11 -8.94 -15.35 -37.43
CA HIS A 11 -8.86 -14.56 -36.20
C HIS A 11 -8.51 -13.11 -36.55
N GLY A 12 -8.49 -12.24 -35.54
CA GLY A 12 -8.23 -10.81 -35.71
C GLY A 12 -9.50 -9.98 -35.97
N PHE A 13 -10.66 -10.58 -35.74
CA PHE A 13 -11.93 -9.87 -35.63
C PHE A 13 -12.02 -9.12 -34.29
N ASP A 14 -13.15 -8.47 -34.04
CA ASP A 14 -13.45 -7.76 -32.79
C ASP A 14 -13.22 -8.66 -31.55
N ASN A 15 -12.46 -8.15 -30.59
CA ASN A 15 -12.07 -8.86 -29.37
C ASN A 15 -13.26 -9.09 -28.41
N ASN A 16 -14.38 -8.41 -28.60
CA ASN A 16 -15.61 -8.63 -27.83
C ASN A 16 -16.35 -9.92 -28.25
N VAL A 17 -16.01 -10.51 -29.39
CA VAL A 17 -16.62 -11.77 -29.85
C VAL A 17 -16.04 -12.94 -29.06
N MET A 18 -16.91 -13.79 -28.53
CA MET A 18 -16.51 -14.95 -27.70
C MET A 18 -15.46 -15.85 -28.34
N ASP A 19 -15.54 -16.06 -29.67
CA ASP A 19 -14.59 -16.91 -30.41
C ASP A 19 -13.16 -16.33 -30.45
N MET A 20 -13.00 -15.01 -30.19
CA MET A 20 -11.70 -14.32 -30.14
C MET A 20 -11.12 -14.23 -28.73
N GLN A 21 -11.87 -14.63 -27.69
CA GLN A 21 -11.39 -14.60 -26.32
C GLN A 21 -10.36 -15.69 -26.05
N THR A 22 -9.38 -15.38 -25.21
CA THR A 22 -8.28 -16.30 -24.87
C THR A 22 -8.48 -16.92 -23.50
N ILE A 23 -7.73 -17.99 -23.22
CA ILE A 23 -7.71 -18.61 -21.89
C ILE A 23 -6.63 -17.98 -21.03
N PHE A 24 -6.93 -17.79 -19.74
CA PHE A 24 -5.94 -17.43 -18.72
C PHE A 24 -6.00 -18.42 -17.55
N ARG A 25 -4.83 -18.92 -17.13
CA ARG A 25 -4.71 -19.81 -15.97
C ARG A 25 -3.38 -19.56 -15.26
N ALA A 26 -3.48 -19.21 -13.98
CA ALA A 26 -2.33 -18.99 -13.11
C ALA A 26 -2.28 -20.03 -11.99
N VAL A 27 -1.11 -20.60 -11.73
CA VAL A 27 -0.86 -21.51 -10.61
C VAL A 27 0.52 -21.25 -10.06
N GLY A 28 0.60 -20.99 -8.76
CA GLY A 28 1.88 -20.75 -8.10
C GLY A 28 1.68 -20.37 -6.63
N PRO A 29 2.78 -20.22 -5.88
CA PRO A 29 2.74 -19.83 -4.47
C PRO A 29 2.26 -18.40 -4.25
N SER A 30 2.29 -17.53 -5.25
CA SER A 30 1.83 -16.13 -5.17
C SER A 30 0.33 -15.98 -5.45
N PHE A 31 -0.31 -16.99 -6.04
CA PHE A 31 -1.71 -16.93 -6.48
C PHE A 31 -2.66 -17.63 -5.51
N LYS A 32 -3.86 -17.06 -5.34
CA LYS A 32 -4.97 -17.69 -4.62
C LYS A 32 -5.33 -19.02 -5.31
N LYS A 33 -5.53 -20.07 -4.52
CA LYS A 33 -5.83 -21.41 -5.05
C LYS A 33 -7.32 -21.56 -5.32
N GLY A 34 -7.66 -22.18 -6.46
CA GLY A 34 -9.04 -22.52 -6.81
C GLY A 34 -9.94 -21.31 -7.04
N LEU A 35 -9.36 -20.12 -7.26
CA LEU A 35 -10.10 -18.92 -7.58
C LEU A 35 -10.50 -18.91 -9.05
N ILE A 36 -11.78 -18.64 -9.32
CA ILE A 36 -12.27 -18.24 -10.64
C ILE A 36 -12.45 -16.72 -10.60
N VAL A 37 -11.95 -16.05 -11.63
CA VAL A 37 -12.01 -14.61 -11.78
C VAL A 37 -12.86 -14.22 -12.98
N GLU A 38 -13.39 -13.01 -12.94
CA GLU A 38 -14.06 -12.40 -14.09
C GLU A 38 -13.09 -12.21 -15.27
N PRO A 39 -13.59 -12.15 -16.52
CA PRO A 39 -12.78 -11.83 -17.68
C PRO A 39 -12.07 -10.48 -17.53
N PHE A 40 -10.86 -10.39 -18.05
CA PHE A 40 -10.06 -9.17 -18.05
C PHE A 40 -9.25 -9.06 -19.34
N GLU A 41 -8.75 -7.86 -19.63
CA GLU A 41 -7.97 -7.61 -20.84
C GLU A 41 -6.51 -8.07 -20.68
N SER A 42 -5.94 -8.68 -21.72
CA SER A 42 -4.58 -9.23 -21.68
C SER A 42 -3.49 -8.17 -21.43
N VAL A 43 -3.78 -6.89 -21.64
CA VAL A 43 -2.86 -5.77 -21.39
C VAL A 43 -2.39 -5.70 -19.93
N HIS A 44 -3.20 -6.18 -18.97
CA HIS A 44 -2.84 -6.17 -17.55
C HIS A 44 -1.85 -7.28 -17.15
N VAL A 45 -1.60 -8.27 -18.04
CA VAL A 45 -0.69 -9.39 -17.76
C VAL A 45 0.75 -8.92 -17.56
N TYR A 46 1.18 -7.86 -18.26
CA TYR A 46 2.52 -7.32 -18.10
C TYR A 46 2.76 -6.81 -16.67
N ALA A 47 1.85 -5.98 -16.14
CA ALA A 47 1.92 -5.47 -14.78
C ALA A 47 1.95 -6.61 -13.75
N LEU A 48 1.13 -7.65 -13.93
CA LEU A 48 1.13 -8.84 -13.10
C LEU A 48 2.48 -9.57 -13.13
N MET A 49 3.10 -9.73 -14.31
CA MET A 49 4.41 -10.38 -14.42
C MET A 49 5.51 -9.59 -13.71
N CYS A 50 5.52 -8.27 -13.86
CA CYS A 50 6.45 -7.39 -13.17
C CYS A 50 6.34 -7.53 -11.65
N GLU A 51 5.11 -7.53 -11.15
CA GLU A 51 4.81 -7.72 -9.73
C GLU A 51 5.32 -9.06 -9.20
N LEU A 52 5.09 -10.16 -9.94
CA LEU A 52 5.55 -11.49 -9.53
C LEU A 52 7.07 -11.64 -9.53
N LEU A 53 7.75 -10.91 -10.40
CA LEU A 53 9.21 -10.91 -10.52
C LEU A 53 9.88 -9.89 -9.60
N GLY A 54 9.13 -8.97 -9.00
CA GLY A 54 9.67 -7.87 -8.20
C GLY A 54 10.49 -6.89 -9.04
N ILE A 55 10.06 -6.61 -10.27
CA ILE A 55 10.72 -5.64 -11.16
C ILE A 55 9.82 -4.43 -11.40
N THR A 56 10.43 -3.25 -11.53
CA THR A 56 9.71 -2.03 -11.89
C THR A 56 9.19 -2.15 -13.33
N PRO A 57 7.88 -1.94 -13.57
CA PRO A 57 7.34 -1.93 -14.92
C PRO A 57 7.76 -0.65 -15.68
N GLU A 58 7.97 -0.77 -16.99
CA GLU A 58 8.07 0.39 -17.89
C GLU A 58 6.68 0.99 -18.17
N THR A 59 6.60 2.15 -18.85
CA THR A 59 5.31 2.76 -19.23
C THR A 59 4.45 1.79 -20.05
N HIS A 60 3.21 1.54 -19.60
CA HIS A 60 2.28 0.57 -20.20
C HIS A 60 0.81 0.93 -19.94
N ASP A 61 -0.10 0.30 -20.69
CA ASP A 61 -1.56 0.50 -20.54
C ASP A 61 -2.23 -0.48 -19.55
N GLY A 62 -1.48 -1.43 -18.99
CA GLY A 62 -1.96 -2.36 -17.96
C GLY A 62 -2.26 -1.68 -16.61
N ASP A 63 -3.10 -2.32 -15.79
CA ASP A 63 -3.43 -1.87 -14.43
C ASP A 63 -3.35 -3.09 -13.50
N LEU A 64 -2.44 -3.02 -12.54
CA LEU A 64 -2.21 -4.09 -11.56
C LEU A 64 -3.41 -4.31 -10.64
N GLN A 65 -4.21 -3.28 -10.39
CA GLN A 65 -5.34 -3.37 -9.46
C GLN A 65 -6.39 -4.39 -9.94
N ILE A 66 -6.58 -4.51 -11.25
CA ILE A 66 -7.50 -5.50 -11.85
C ILE A 66 -7.01 -6.94 -11.58
N MET A 67 -5.70 -7.13 -11.42
CA MET A 67 -5.09 -8.44 -11.18
C MET A 67 -4.91 -8.74 -9.67
N ARG A 68 -5.06 -7.74 -8.81
CA ARG A 68 -4.68 -7.80 -7.38
C ARG A 68 -5.42 -8.89 -6.62
N ASP A 69 -6.70 -9.06 -6.94
CA ASP A 69 -7.55 -10.06 -6.29
C ASP A 69 -7.10 -11.51 -6.53
N MET A 70 -6.26 -11.77 -7.54
CA MET A 70 -5.70 -13.10 -7.79
C MET A 70 -4.55 -13.46 -6.85
N LEU A 71 -3.96 -12.50 -6.16
CA LEU A 71 -2.73 -12.66 -5.37
C LEU A 71 -3.01 -12.89 -3.88
N LEU A 72 -2.15 -13.66 -3.20
CA LEU A 72 -2.37 -14.18 -1.84
C LEU A 72 -2.24 -13.17 -0.67
N ILE A 73 -2.21 -11.85 -0.93
CA ILE A 73 -1.84 -10.73 -0.03
C ILE A 73 -0.43 -10.23 -0.37
N GLN A 74 -0.32 -8.91 -0.52
CA GLN A 74 0.94 -8.20 -0.37
C GLN A 74 0.79 -7.26 0.81
N ASP A 75 1.72 -7.36 1.74
CA ASP A 75 1.88 -6.38 2.78
C ASP A 75 2.30 -5.04 2.14
N GLN A 76 1.56 -3.99 2.52
CA GLN A 76 1.79 -2.57 2.27
C GLN A 76 1.56 -2.09 0.83
N GLU A 77 0.51 -1.28 0.66
CA GLU A 77 0.58 -0.13 -0.26
C GLU A 77 1.85 0.64 0.09
N ASN A 78 2.88 0.55 -0.74
CA ASN A 78 3.87 1.62 -0.78
C ASN A 78 3.12 2.80 -1.40
N GLU A 79 2.71 3.75 -0.55
CA GLU A 79 2.25 5.09 -0.92
C GLU A 79 3.38 5.96 -1.51
N ASP A 80 4.39 5.33 -2.12
CA ASP A 80 5.52 6.00 -2.75
C ASP A 80 5.41 5.69 -4.25
N GLU A 81 5.30 6.74 -5.07
CA GLU A 81 5.14 6.72 -6.54
C GLU A 81 3.69 6.82 -7.07
N LYS A 82 2.94 7.82 -6.59
CA LYS A 82 2.14 8.67 -7.50
C LYS A 82 2.51 10.13 -7.25
N GLU A 83 3.40 10.64 -8.10
CA GLU A 83 3.61 12.09 -8.24
C GLU A 83 2.37 12.71 -8.89
N GLU A 84 1.36 13.04 -8.07
CA GLU A 84 0.48 14.19 -8.30
C GLU A 84 0.55 15.05 -7.03
N GLU A 85 1.04 16.27 -7.18
CA GLU A 85 1.29 17.23 -6.10
C GLU A 85 -0.04 17.67 -5.44
N ASP A 86 -0.50 16.93 -4.42
CA ASP A 86 -1.68 17.27 -3.61
C ASP A 86 -1.28 17.96 -2.28
N ASP A 87 -1.93 19.07 -1.99
CA ASP A 87 -1.63 20.01 -0.90
C ASP A 87 -1.84 19.39 0.51
N THR A 88 -2.46 18.21 0.56
CA THR A 88 -2.87 17.49 1.79
C THR A 88 -1.68 16.92 2.58
N ASP A 89 -0.58 16.55 1.93
CA ASP A 89 0.55 15.89 2.63
C ASP A 89 1.40 16.88 3.43
N LYS A 90 1.52 18.12 2.96
CA LYS A 90 2.11 19.22 3.76
C LYS A 90 1.33 19.47 5.04
N VAL A 91 0.00 19.35 4.98
CA VAL A 91 -0.87 19.54 6.15
C VAL A 91 -0.68 18.42 7.17
N LYS A 92 -0.57 17.16 6.71
CA LYS A 92 -0.29 16.00 7.59
C LYS A 92 1.07 16.13 8.28
N ASP A 93 2.12 16.53 7.55
CA ASP A 93 3.46 16.73 8.10
C ASP A 93 3.50 17.84 9.15
N VAL A 94 2.83 18.97 8.89
CA VAL A 94 2.72 20.08 9.84
C VAL A 94 1.97 19.65 11.10
N ILE A 95 0.87 18.91 10.96
CA ILE A 95 0.10 18.39 12.10
C ILE A 95 0.97 17.40 12.90
N PHE A 96 1.68 16.49 12.23
CA PHE A 96 2.53 15.50 12.89
C PHE A 96 3.66 16.14 13.71
N GLN A 97 4.36 17.12 13.12
CA GLN A 97 5.40 17.90 13.80
C GLN A 97 4.85 18.66 15.02
N ALA A 98 3.69 19.31 14.88
CA ALA A 98 3.06 20.03 15.99
C ALA A 98 2.64 19.10 17.15
N THR A 99 2.17 17.89 16.83
CA THR A 99 1.74 16.90 17.82
C THR A 99 2.91 16.36 18.65
N ILE A 100 4.05 16.09 18.01
CA ILE A 100 5.28 15.66 18.69
C ILE A 100 5.80 16.77 19.62
N GLY A 101 5.80 18.01 19.13
CA GLY A 101 6.21 19.17 19.95
C GLY A 101 5.36 19.32 21.22
N LEU A 102 4.03 19.24 21.08
CA LEU A 102 3.12 19.40 22.21
C LEU A 102 3.26 18.27 23.23
N THR A 103 3.36 17.02 22.78
CA THR A 103 3.49 15.85 23.67
C THR A 103 4.80 15.88 24.46
N ALA A 104 5.90 16.28 23.83
CA ALA A 104 7.19 16.44 24.52
C ALA A 104 7.14 17.50 25.63
N VAL A 105 6.53 18.67 25.37
CA VAL A 105 6.41 19.74 26.36
C VAL A 105 5.56 19.31 27.55
N VAL A 106 4.41 18.68 27.31
CA VAL A 106 3.53 18.18 28.38
C VAL A 106 4.25 17.14 29.24
N GLY A 107 5.00 16.22 28.62
CA GLY A 107 5.79 15.22 29.33
C GLY A 107 6.85 15.83 30.25
N VAL A 108 7.60 16.83 29.77
CA VAL A 108 8.62 17.52 30.58
C VAL A 108 7.98 18.25 31.76
N LEU A 109 6.86 18.95 31.55
CA LEU A 109 6.14 19.64 32.62
C LEU A 109 5.62 18.67 33.69
N PHE A 110 5.12 17.51 33.28
CA PHE A 110 4.67 16.47 34.21
C PHE A 110 5.82 15.94 35.06
N ILE A 111 6.98 15.68 34.46
CA ILE A 111 8.18 15.23 35.17
C ILE A 111 8.64 16.29 36.19
N ILE A 112 8.70 17.57 35.79
CA ILE A 112 9.05 18.67 36.70
C ILE A 112 8.06 18.73 37.87
N PHE A 113 6.76 18.64 37.61
CA PHE A 113 5.74 18.64 38.65
C PHE A 113 5.95 17.51 39.66
N VAL A 114 6.17 16.28 39.19
CA VAL A 114 6.42 15.11 40.05
C VAL A 114 7.67 15.32 40.91
N ILE A 115 8.78 15.77 40.32
CA ILE A 115 10.01 16.07 41.06
C ILE A 115 9.76 17.13 42.13
N THR A 116 9.03 18.18 41.79
CA THR A 116 8.73 19.28 42.71
C THR A 116 7.91 18.81 43.91
N VAL A 117 6.87 17.99 43.66
CA VAL A 117 6.04 17.38 44.72
C VAL A 117 6.88 16.47 45.62
N ILE A 118 7.75 15.64 45.05
CA ILE A 118 8.66 14.76 45.81
C ILE A 118 9.59 15.58 46.69
N VAL A 119 10.22 16.62 46.14
CA VAL A 119 11.13 17.51 46.89
C VAL A 119 10.41 18.22 48.04
N ILE A 120 9.20 18.74 47.79
CA ILE A 120 8.37 19.37 48.83
C ILE A 120 8.00 18.35 49.92
N ALA A 121 7.59 17.14 49.54
CA ALA A 121 7.24 16.08 50.49
C ALA A 121 8.43 15.66 51.35
N VAL A 122 9.62 15.49 50.76
CA VAL A 122 10.87 15.16 51.48
C VAL A 122 11.28 16.30 52.40
N LYS A 123 11.23 17.56 51.94
CA LYS A 123 11.54 18.75 52.77
C LYS A 123 10.57 18.90 53.93
N ARG A 124 9.28 18.60 53.72
CA ARG A 124 8.26 18.60 54.77
C ARG A 124 8.53 17.52 55.83
N ARG A 125 8.88 16.29 55.40
CA ARG A 125 9.28 15.19 56.31
C ARG A 125 10.53 15.50 57.12
N ARG A 126 11.54 16.15 56.51
CA ARG A 126 12.76 16.58 57.21
C ARG A 126 12.50 17.64 58.28
N LYS A 127 11.60 18.60 58.04
CA LYS A 127 11.24 19.62 59.06
C LYS A 127 10.47 19.04 60.25
N THR A 128 9.69 17.99 60.06
CA THR A 128 8.95 17.32 61.14
C THR A 128 9.83 16.34 61.94
N GLY A 129 10.97 15.90 61.41
CA GLY A 129 11.94 15.04 62.12
C GLY A 129 13.08 15.76 62.84
N VAL A 130 13.05 17.11 62.93
CA VAL A 130 14.03 17.94 63.66
C VAL A 130 13.43 18.54 64.94
N LYS A 131 12.20 18.16 65.31
CA LYS A 131 11.65 18.39 66.65
C LYS A 131 11.50 17.04 67.35
N MET A 132 12.27 16.91 68.43
CA MET A 132 12.32 15.80 69.40
C MET A 132 13.35 14.72 69.12
#